data_AF-A0A950GN78-F1
#
_entry.id   AF-A0A950GN78-F1
#
_cell.length_a   1.000
_cell.length_b   1.000
_cell.length_c   1.000
_cell.angle_alpha   90.00
_cell.angle_beta   90.00
_cell.angle_gamma   90.00
#
_symmetry.space_group_name_H-M   'P 1'
#
loop_
_entity.id
_entity.type
_entity.pdbx_description
1 polymer ?
#
loop_
_entity_poly.entity_id
_entity_poly.type
_entity_poly.pdbx_seq_one_letter_code
_entity_poly.pdbx_strand_id
1 'polypeptide(L)'
;MNDELVALLGGTEIGRVHRDTRGRIRFFYDDAWRTAADAYPLSLSMPLGAKEHSRAIEAFLWGLLPDNEQVLSRWAAKFQVSARNVFALISRVGQDCAGGVQFVTPERLDAIRNGKEDKVEWLDEVDIA
;
A
#
# COMPACT_ATOMS: atom_id res chain seq x y z
N MET A 1 15.54 -4.23 -3.34
CA MET A 1 14.22 -4.34 -2.69
C MET A 1 13.70 -2.92 -2.61
N ASN A 2 12.48 -2.63 -3.06
CA ASN A 2 12.03 -1.25 -3.06
C ASN A 2 11.86 -0.76 -1.61
N ASP A 3 12.36 0.43 -1.32
CA ASP A 3 12.32 1.01 0.03
C ASP A 3 11.21 2.06 0.16
N GLU A 4 10.30 2.08 -0.81
CA GLU A 4 9.17 2.98 -0.90
C GLU A 4 7.91 2.26 -1.38
N LEU A 5 6.77 2.66 -0.83
CA LEU A 5 5.43 2.33 -1.33
C LEU A 5 4.63 3.63 -1.49
N VAL A 6 3.86 3.73 -2.56
CA VAL A 6 2.94 4.83 -2.81
C VAL A 6 1.56 4.44 -2.28
N ALA A 7 0.97 5.32 -1.47
CA ALA A 7 -0.38 5.18 -0.97
C ALA A 7 -1.36 5.90 -1.92
N LEU A 8 -2.37 5.19 -2.40
CA LEU A 8 -3.42 5.71 -3.27
C LEU A 8 -4.78 5.67 -2.58
N LEU A 9 -5.62 6.68 -2.82
CA LEU A 9 -7.06 6.66 -2.51
C LEU A 9 -7.83 6.98 -3.79
N GLY A 10 -8.68 6.04 -4.24
CA GLY A 10 -9.44 6.21 -5.48
C GLY A 10 -8.56 6.49 -6.71
N GLY A 11 -7.35 5.90 -6.76
CA GLY A 11 -6.36 6.14 -7.82
C GLY A 11 -5.52 7.42 -7.65
N THR A 12 -5.86 8.30 -6.71
CA THR A 12 -5.09 9.52 -6.41
C THR A 12 -3.96 9.21 -5.44
N GLU A 13 -2.76 9.69 -5.73
CA GLU A 13 -1.61 9.60 -4.82
C GLU A 13 -1.81 10.52 -3.62
N ILE A 14 -1.84 9.93 -2.41
CA ILE A 14 -2.06 10.68 -1.17
C ILE A 14 -0.80 10.82 -0.32
N GLY A 15 0.23 10.05 -0.63
CA GLY A 15 1.48 10.03 0.12
C GLY A 15 2.31 8.78 -0.13
N ARG A 16 3.43 8.69 0.59
CA ARG A 16 4.43 7.63 0.41
C ARG A 16 4.90 7.09 1.76
N VAL A 17 5.08 5.77 1.82
CA VAL A 17 5.68 5.05 2.92
C VAL A 17 7.14 4.79 2.56
N HIS A 18 8.08 5.28 3.36
CA HIS A 18 9.51 5.03 3.19
C HIS A 18 10.02 4.13 4.30
N ARG A 19 10.89 3.18 3.94
CA ARG A 19 11.62 2.34 4.87
C ARG A 19 13.11 2.68 4.82
N ASP A 20 13.71 2.97 5.96
CA ASP A 20 15.16 3.20 6.01
C ASP A 20 15.97 1.90 6.12
N THR A 21 17.30 2.00 6.04
CA THR A 21 18.22 0.86 6.13
C THR A 21 18.17 0.13 7.48
N ARG A 22 17.58 0.73 8.51
CA ARG A 22 17.36 0.12 9.83
C ARG A 22 15.96 -0.49 9.95
N GLY A 23 15.17 -0.48 8.87
CA GLY A 23 13.81 -1.01 8.83
C GLY A 23 12.75 -0.08 9.41
N ARG A 24 13.09 1.15 9.79
CA ARG A 24 12.10 2.10 10.33
C ARG A 24 11.25 2.65 9.20
N ILE A 25 9.95 2.72 9.44
CA ILE A 25 8.96 3.14 8.47
C ILE A 25 8.50 4.57 8.79
N ARG A 26 8.32 5.39 7.75
CA ARG A 26 7.72 6.73 7.84
C ARG A 26 6.71 6.91 6.72
N PHE A 27 5.60 7.54 7.02
CA PHE A 27 4.63 7.98 6.02
C PHE A 27 4.72 9.49 5.81
N PHE A 28 4.73 9.92 4.56
CA PHE A 28 4.71 11.31 4.16
C PHE A 28 3.48 11.55 3.30
N TYR A 29 2.61 12.46 3.73
CA TYR A 29 1.52 12.91 2.86
C TYR A 29 2.05 13.71 1.67
N ASP A 30 1.37 13.56 0.54
CA ASP A 30 1.55 14.43 -0.61
C ASP A 30 0.96 15.84 -0.31
N ASP A 31 1.66 16.89 -0.72
CA ASP A 31 1.24 18.26 -0.43
C ASP A 31 -0.04 18.66 -1.18
N ALA A 32 -0.28 18.11 -2.38
CA ALA A 32 -1.52 18.33 -3.11
C ALA A 32 -2.69 17.66 -2.38
N TRP A 33 -2.51 16.45 -1.84
CA TRP A 33 -3.55 15.82 -1.02
C TRP A 33 -3.84 16.61 0.25
N ARG A 34 -2.82 17.07 0.99
CA ARG A 34 -3.05 17.83 2.25
C ARG A 34 -3.83 19.14 2.06
N THR A 35 -3.81 19.70 0.87
CA THR A 35 -4.44 20.99 0.55
C THR A 35 -5.72 20.86 -0.27
N ALA A 36 -6.08 19.64 -0.70
CA ALA A 36 -7.32 19.39 -1.41
C ALA A 36 -8.55 19.65 -0.52
N ALA A 37 -9.63 20.15 -1.13
CA ALA A 37 -10.83 20.56 -0.40
C ALA A 37 -11.60 19.37 0.23
N ASP A 38 -11.47 18.19 -0.38
CA ASP A 38 -12.09 16.93 0.01
C ASP A 38 -11.10 15.98 0.71
N ALA A 39 -9.92 16.49 1.09
CA ALA A 39 -8.89 15.70 1.74
C ALA A 39 -9.33 15.17 3.10
N TYR A 40 -9.00 13.90 3.36
CA TYR A 40 -9.14 13.29 4.67
C TYR A 40 -7.85 12.52 5.01
N PRO A 41 -7.54 12.36 6.31
CA PRO A 41 -6.35 11.63 6.71
C PRO A 41 -6.52 10.13 6.43
N LEU A 42 -5.42 9.47 6.08
CA LEU A 42 -5.32 8.02 5.94
C LEU A 42 -5.78 7.29 7.22
N SER A 43 -5.50 7.88 8.38
CA SER A 43 -5.92 7.40 9.69
C SER A 43 -6.11 8.60 10.62
N LEU A 44 -7.05 8.52 11.56
CA LEU A 44 -7.21 9.55 12.60
C LEU A 44 -5.95 9.72 13.46
N SER A 45 -5.11 8.67 13.54
CA SER A 45 -3.80 8.71 14.21
C SER A 45 -2.68 9.36 13.36
N MET A 46 -2.98 9.72 12.12
CA MET A 46 -2.09 10.39 11.18
C MET A 46 -2.77 11.63 10.57
N PRO A 47 -3.06 12.68 11.36
CA PRO A 47 -3.79 13.86 10.88
C PRO A 47 -3.01 14.64 9.81
N LEU A 48 -3.75 15.25 8.86
CA LEU A 48 -3.19 16.04 7.74
C LEU A 48 -2.37 17.27 8.18
N GLY A 49 -2.56 17.74 9.42
CA GLY A 49 -1.81 18.86 9.98
C GLY A 49 -0.29 18.63 10.03
N ALA A 50 0.16 17.38 10.07
CA ALA A 50 1.56 17.01 9.95
C ALA A 50 1.82 16.28 8.63
N LYS A 51 2.90 16.67 7.95
CA LYS A 51 3.33 16.04 6.69
C LYS A 51 3.88 14.63 6.91
N GLU A 52 4.57 14.40 8.02
CA GLU A 52 5.29 13.15 8.32
C GLU A 52 4.69 12.45 9.54
N HIS A 53 4.54 11.13 9.46
CA HIS A 53 4.07 10.25 10.53
C HIS A 53 4.95 9.00 10.63
N SER A 54 5.69 8.85 11.73
CA SER A 54 6.62 7.72 11.95
C SER A 54 6.07 6.66 12.91
N ARG A 55 5.32 7.07 13.94
CA ARG A 55 4.86 6.16 15.00
C ARG A 55 3.58 5.40 14.65
N ALA A 56 2.64 6.05 13.97
CA ALA A 56 1.31 5.50 13.72
C ALA A 56 1.26 4.62 12.44
N ILE A 57 2.16 4.85 11.48
CA ILE A 57 2.13 4.13 10.20
C ILE A 57 2.33 2.62 10.35
N GLU A 58 3.27 2.20 11.19
CA GLU A 58 3.56 0.77 11.36
C GLU A 58 2.34 0.03 11.94
N ALA A 59 1.71 0.60 12.97
CA ALA A 59 0.48 0.06 13.55
C ALA A 59 -0.68 0.06 12.54
N PHE A 60 -0.82 1.12 11.74
CA PHE A 60 -1.82 1.18 10.68
C PHE A 60 -1.63 0.05 9.66
N LEU A 61 -0.40 -0.17 9.18
CA LEU A 61 -0.11 -1.22 8.22
C LEU A 61 -0.33 -2.62 8.80
N TRP A 62 0.00 -2.86 10.08
CA TRP A 62 -0.31 -4.12 10.74
C TRP A 62 -1.82 -4.36 10.83
N GLY A 63 -2.61 -3.31 11.09
CA GLY A 63 -4.07 -3.40 11.13
C GLY A 63 -4.72 -3.70 9.77
N LEU A 64 -3.98 -3.64 8.67
CA LEU A 64 -4.45 -4.07 7.34
C LEU A 64 -4.18 -5.57 7.07
N LEU A 65 -3.35 -6.20 7.87
CA LEU A 65 -2.97 -7.60 7.71
C LEU A 65 -3.84 -8.53 8.56
N PRO A 66 -3.94 -9.82 8.21
CA PRO A 66 -4.61 -10.79 9.06
C PRO A 66 -3.90 -10.95 10.42
N ASP A 67 -4.69 -11.01 11.51
CA ASP A 67 -4.14 -11.25 12.86
C ASP A 67 -3.57 -12.66 13.05
N ASN A 68 -3.97 -13.62 12.22
CA ASN A 68 -3.55 -15.01 12.34
C ASN A 68 -2.09 -15.20 11.86
N GLU A 69 -1.18 -15.44 12.80
CA GLU A 69 0.26 -15.65 12.54
C GLU A 69 0.54 -16.79 11.53
N GLN A 70 -0.31 -17.81 11.46
CA GLN A 70 -0.13 -18.89 10.48
C GLN A 70 -0.40 -18.41 9.05
N VAL A 71 -1.35 -17.49 8.86
CA VAL A 71 -1.64 -16.87 7.56
C VAL A 71 -0.46 -15.99 7.15
N LEU A 72 0.03 -15.15 8.06
CA LEU A 72 1.21 -14.31 7.82
C LEU A 72 2.45 -15.16 7.48
N SER A 73 2.64 -16.28 8.17
CA SER A 73 3.74 -17.22 7.91
C SER A 73 3.65 -17.84 6.51
N ARG A 74 2.45 -18.21 6.05
CA ARG A 74 2.25 -18.72 4.68
C ARG A 74 2.51 -17.65 3.63
N TRP A 75 2.07 -16.42 3.86
CA TRP A 75 2.35 -15.29 2.96
C TRP A 75 3.84 -14.98 2.90
N ALA A 76 4.51 -14.94 4.05
CA ALA A 76 5.94 -14.75 4.16
C ALA A 76 6.73 -15.79 3.35
N ALA A 77 6.37 -17.07 3.49
CA ALA A 77 6.97 -18.15 2.71
C ALA A 77 6.67 -18.00 1.20
N LYS A 78 5.41 -17.71 0.83
CA LYS A 78 5.01 -17.51 -0.58
C LYS A 78 5.79 -16.37 -1.24
N PHE A 79 5.98 -15.26 -0.55
CA PHE A 79 6.62 -14.07 -1.09
C PHE A 79 8.11 -13.97 -0.81
N GLN A 80 8.69 -14.95 -0.11
CA GLN A 80 10.09 -15.00 0.30
C GLN A 80 10.50 -13.75 1.11
N VAL A 81 9.67 -13.38 2.08
CA VAL A 81 9.89 -12.26 2.99
C VAL A 81 9.77 -12.72 4.45
N SER A 82 10.16 -11.88 5.40
CA SER A 82 9.93 -12.16 6.82
C SER A 82 8.48 -11.89 7.20
N ALA A 83 7.87 -12.82 7.95
CA ALA A 83 6.52 -12.65 8.52
C ALA A 83 6.42 -11.47 9.51
N ARG A 84 7.56 -10.97 10.01
CA ARG A 84 7.64 -9.81 10.92
C ARG A 84 7.91 -8.50 10.19
N ASN A 85 8.04 -8.52 8.87
CA ASN A 85 8.33 -7.33 8.08
C ASN A 85 7.06 -6.83 7.40
N VAL A 86 6.30 -5.97 8.10
CA VAL A 86 5.02 -5.43 7.62
C VAL A 86 5.16 -4.72 6.28
N PHE A 87 6.23 -3.95 6.08
CA PHE A 87 6.48 -3.26 4.82
C PHE A 87 6.63 -4.27 3.67
N ALA A 88 7.39 -5.35 3.89
CA ALA A 88 7.60 -6.37 2.87
C ALA A 88 6.31 -7.14 2.58
N LEU A 89 5.48 -7.42 3.58
CA LEU A 89 4.17 -8.05 3.38
C LEU A 89 3.24 -7.12 2.58
N ILE A 90 3.06 -5.87 3.03
CA ILE A 90 2.23 -4.87 2.36
C ILE A 90 2.69 -4.61 0.93
N SER A 91 4.00 -4.61 0.64
CA SER A 91 4.50 -4.46 -0.75
C SER A 91 4.02 -5.55 -1.71
N ARG A 92 3.49 -6.67 -1.19
CA ARG A 92 3.00 -7.81 -1.97
C ARG A 92 1.48 -7.92 -2.02
N VAL A 93 0.80 -7.53 -0.94
CA VAL A 93 -0.66 -7.69 -0.80
C VAL A 93 -1.42 -6.36 -0.70
N GLY A 94 -0.72 -5.23 -0.60
CA GLY A 94 -1.30 -3.94 -0.28
C GLY A 94 -2.12 -3.27 -1.38
N GLN A 95 -2.22 -3.86 -2.57
CA GLN A 95 -2.99 -3.26 -3.68
C GLN A 95 -4.51 -3.33 -3.46
N ASP A 96 -4.96 -4.24 -2.60
CA ASP A 96 -6.35 -4.39 -2.20
C ASP A 96 -6.40 -4.51 -0.67
N CYS A 97 -6.74 -3.40 -0.01
CA CYS A 97 -6.79 -3.31 1.44
C CYS A 97 -8.21 -2.99 1.90
N ALA A 98 -8.52 -3.36 3.14
CA ALA A 98 -9.76 -2.91 3.77
C ALA A 98 -9.87 -1.37 3.73
N GLY A 99 -11.05 -0.87 3.36
CA GLY A 99 -11.30 0.55 3.13
C GLY A 99 -11.13 0.92 1.64
N GLY A 100 -10.44 2.02 1.36
CA GLY A 100 -10.21 2.51 0.00
C GLY A 100 -8.75 2.79 -0.34
N VAL A 101 -7.82 2.41 0.55
CA VAL A 101 -6.39 2.65 0.37
C VAL A 101 -5.74 1.52 -0.41
N GLN A 102 -4.78 1.87 -1.26
CA GLN A 102 -3.89 0.92 -1.91
C GLN A 102 -2.45 1.32 -1.61
N PHE A 103 -1.58 0.33 -1.40
CA PHE A 103 -0.14 0.49 -1.31
C PHE A 103 0.50 -0.24 -2.49
N VAL A 104 1.11 0.52 -3.39
CA VAL A 104 1.76 0.01 -4.61
C VAL A 104 3.24 0.37 -4.60
N THR A 105 4.08 -0.40 -5.29
CA THR A 105 5.44 0.06 -5.55
C THR A 105 5.43 1.18 -6.59
N PRO A 106 6.42 2.07 -6.60
CA PRO A 106 6.60 3.06 -7.67
C PRO A 106 6.51 2.46 -9.09
N GLU A 107 7.12 1.30 -9.34
CA GLU A 107 7.05 0.64 -10.66
C GLU A 107 5.62 0.18 -10.98
N ARG A 108 4.88 -0.27 -9.97
CA ARG A 108 3.48 -0.66 -10.13
C ARG A 108 2.60 0.56 -10.43
N LEU A 109 2.84 1.68 -9.76
CA LEU A 109 2.15 2.94 -10.07
C LEU A 109 2.38 3.37 -11.52
N ASP A 110 3.63 3.27 -12.01
CA ASP A 110 3.94 3.58 -13.41
C ASP A 110 3.23 2.63 -14.38
N ALA A 111 3.10 1.34 -14.06
CA ALA A 111 2.35 0.39 -14.87
C ALA A 111 0.85 0.74 -14.94
N ILE A 112 0.25 1.12 -13.79
CA ILE A 112 -1.15 1.56 -13.69
C ILE A 112 -1.37 2.83 -14.51
N ARG A 113 -0.55 3.86 -14.32
CA ARG A 113 -0.69 5.15 -15.04
C ARG A 113 -0.55 5.02 -16.55
N ASN A 114 0.28 4.09 -17.01
CA ASN A 114 0.51 3.87 -18.44
C ASN A 114 -0.50 2.88 -19.07
N GLY A 115 -1.49 2.38 -18.31
CA GLY A 115 -2.48 1.42 -18.79
C GLY A 115 -1.87 0.11 -19.33
N LYS A 116 -0.62 -0.20 -18.94
CA LYS A 116 0.14 -1.32 -19.54
C LYS A 116 -0.47 -2.69 -19.25
N GLU A 117 -1.25 -2.79 -18.17
CA GLU A 117 -1.85 -4.04 -17.69
C GLU A 117 -3.38 -4.01 -17.59
N ASP A 118 -4.04 -2.89 -17.90
CA ASP A 118 -5.50 -2.79 -17.96
C ASP A 118 -6.02 -3.32 -19.30
N LYS A 119 -5.63 -4.55 -19.64
CA LYS A 119 -6.17 -5.26 -20.79
C LYS A 119 -7.45 -5.95 -20.34
N VAL A 120 -8.58 -5.46 -20.84
CA VAL A 120 -9.83 -6.22 -20.78
C VAL A 120 -9.70 -7.36 -21.79
N GLU A 121 -9.40 -8.55 -21.29
CA GLU A 121 -9.53 -9.79 -22.06
C GLU A 121 -10.98 -10.26 -21.93
N TRP A 122 -11.76 -10.03 -22.98
CA TRP A 122 -13.10 -10.57 -23.08
C TRP A 122 -12.99 -12.06 -23.29
N LEU A 123 -13.63 -12.85 -22.42
CA LEU A 123 -13.71 -14.30 -22.54
C LEU A 123 -14.92 -14.67 -23.39
N ASP A 124 -14.75 -15.61 -24.31
CA ASP A 124 -15.84 -16.16 -25.11
C ASP A 124 -16.50 -17.34 -24.37
N GLU A 125 -17.68 -17.80 -24.80
CA GLU A 125 -18.36 -18.96 -24.19
C GLU A 125 -17.48 -20.24 -24.19
N VAL A 126 -16.54 -20.33 -25.13
CA VAL A 126 -15.60 -21.45 -25.26
C VAL A 126 -14.51 -21.42 -24.17
N ASP A 127 -14.15 -20.24 -23.67
CA ASP A 127 -13.11 -20.06 -22.64
C ASP A 127 -13.64 -20.31 -21.22
N ILE A 128 -14.96 -20.43 -21.06
CA ILE A 128 -15.66 -20.64 -19.78
C ILE A 128 -16.03 -22.13 -19.56
N ALA A 129 -15.86 -22.97 -20.58
CA ALA A 129 -16.31 -24.38 -20.59
C ALA A 129 -15.40 -25.37 -19.84
#